data_AF-A0AAU2DMJ8-F1
#
_entry.id   AF-A0AAU2DMJ8-F1
#
_cell.length_a   1.000
_cell.length_b   1.000
_cell.length_c   1.000
_cell.angle_alpha   90.00
_cell.angle_beta   90.00
_cell.angle_gamma   90.00
#
_symmetry.space_group_name_H-M   'P 1'
#
loop_
_entity.id
_entity.type
_entity.pdbx_description
1 polymer ?
#
loop_
_entity_poly.entity_id
_entity_poly.type
_entity_poly.pdbx_seq_one_letter_code
_entity_poly.pdbx_strand_id
1 'polypeptide(L)' 'MIQQVPHTVVDTGPAGFALALEVAYELHEPQPRAPEVALTHGTGRRATAAARSRRRTVRG' A
#
# COMPACT_ATOMS: atom_id res chain seq x y z
N MET A 1 -4.70 -30.09 19.76
CA MET A 1 -3.57 -30.50 18.88
C MET A 1 -4.01 -30.25 17.45
N ILE A 2 -3.30 -29.43 16.68
CA ILE A 2 -3.68 -29.10 15.30
C ILE A 2 -2.73 -29.85 14.36
N GLN A 3 -3.30 -30.64 13.45
CA GLN A 3 -2.55 -31.31 12.40
C GLN A 3 -2.48 -30.39 11.18
N GLN A 4 -1.27 -30.14 10.69
CA GLN A 4 -1.09 -29.48 9.40
C GLN A 4 -0.97 -30.56 8.32
N VAL A 5 -1.90 -30.55 7.38
CA VAL A 5 -1.87 -31.43 6.21
C VAL A 5 -1.41 -30.58 5.01
N PRO A 6 -0.26 -30.89 4.40
CA PRO A 6 0.19 -30.18 3.21
C PRO A 6 -0.71 -30.57 2.02
N HIS A 7 -1.30 -29.57 1.37
CA HIS A 7 -1.98 -29.73 0.09
C HIS A 7 -1.01 -29.35 -1.02
N THR A 8 -0.68 -30.30 -1.88
CA THR A 8 0.08 -30.02 -3.09
C THR A 8 -0.85 -29.36 -4.11
N VAL A 9 -0.76 -28.04 -4.24
CA VAL A 9 -1.43 -27.32 -5.33
C VAL A 9 -0.61 -27.57 -6.59
N VAL A 10 -1.15 -28.40 -7.47
CA VAL A 10 -0.61 -28.63 -8.81
C VAL A 10 -0.91 -27.35 -9.61
N ASP A 11 0.08 -26.82 -10.32
CA ASP A 11 -0.07 -25.72 -11.29
C ASP A 11 0.07 -24.25 -10.83
N THR A 12 0.88 -23.96 -9.81
CA THR A 12 1.38 -22.58 -9.58
C THR A 12 2.67 -22.26 -10.35
N GLY A 13 3.02 -23.07 -11.36
CA GLY A 13 4.17 -22.80 -12.23
C GLY A 13 3.95 -21.57 -13.12
N PRO A 14 5.00 -20.96 -13.69
CA PRO A 14 4.89 -19.71 -14.44
C PRO A 14 3.95 -19.82 -15.66
N ALA A 15 3.92 -20.97 -16.33
CA ALA A 15 3.01 -21.22 -17.45
C ALA A 15 1.53 -21.33 -17.00
N GLY A 16 1.27 -22.03 -15.89
CA GLY A 16 -0.08 -22.12 -15.31
C GLY A 16 -0.57 -20.77 -14.79
N PHE A 17 0.34 -19.98 -14.20
CA PHE A 17 0.03 -18.63 -13.74
C PHE A 17 -0.31 -17.68 -14.89
N ALA A 18 0.45 -17.72 -15.99
CA ALA A 18 0.16 -16.90 -17.18
C ALA A 18 -1.23 -17.24 -17.76
N LEU A 19 -1.54 -18.53 -17.93
CA LEU A 19 -2.85 -18.98 -18.40
C LEU A 19 -3.99 -18.56 -17.47
N ALA A 20 -3.78 -18.66 -16.14
CA ALA A 20 -4.77 -18.20 -15.17
C ALA A 20 -5.05 -16.70 -15.27
N LEU A 21 -4.03 -15.88 -15.55
CA LEU A 21 -4.21 -14.45 -15.79
C LEU A 21 -4.98 -14.17 -17.08
N GLU A 22 -4.64 -14.86 -18.18
CA GLU A 22 -5.35 -14.73 -19.46
C GLU A 22 -6.85 -15.04 -19.31
N VAL A 23 -7.18 -16.17 -18.68
CA VAL A 23 -8.57 -16.56 -18.39
C VAL A 23 -9.24 -15.53 -17.47
N ALA A 24 -8.52 -15.01 -16.47
CA ALA A 24 -9.06 -13.98 -15.59
C ALA A 24 -9.42 -12.70 -16.34
N TYR A 25 -8.61 -12.27 -17.32
CA TYR A 25 -8.89 -11.10 -18.17
C TYR A 25 -10.05 -11.34 -19.15
N GLU A 26 -10.21 -12.56 -19.65
CA GLU A 26 -11.34 -12.92 -20.51
C GLU A 26 -12.66 -12.91 -19.72
N LEU A 27 -12.63 -13.36 -18.45
CA LEU A 27 -13.80 -13.40 -17.59
C LEU A 27 -14.09 -12.08 -16.86
N HIS A 28 -13.07 -11.24 -16.64
CA HIS A 28 -13.18 -10.01 -15.86
C HIS A 28 -12.52 -8.85 -16.61
N GLU A 29 -13.34 -7.86 -16.98
CA GLU A 29 -12.81 -6.62 -17.51
C GLU A 29 -12.00 -5.87 -16.43
N PRO A 30 -10.77 -5.42 -16.73
CA PRO A 30 -9.96 -4.67 -15.80
C PRO A 30 -10.65 -3.35 -15.46
N GLN A 31 -11.01 -3.20 -14.20
CA GLN A 31 -11.69 -1.99 -13.74
C GLN A 31 -10.69 -0.83 -13.64
N PRO A 32 -11.10 0.40 -14.03
CA PRO A 32 -10.27 1.57 -13.86
C PRO A 32 -9.95 1.76 -12.37
N ARG A 33 -8.72 2.21 -12.10
CA ARG A 33 -8.31 2.50 -10.73
C ARG A 33 -9.16 3.65 -10.18
N ALA A 34 -9.70 3.45 -8.97
CA ALA A 34 -10.45 4.49 -8.27
C ALA A 34 -9.58 5.76 -8.09
N PRO A 35 -10.20 6.95 -8.06
CA PRO A 35 -9.46 8.19 -7.86
C PRO A 35 -8.66 8.15 -6.56
N GLU A 36 -7.38 8.47 -6.64
CA GLU A 36 -6.53 8.60 -5.47
C GLU A 36 -7.02 9.81 -4.65
N VAL A 37 -7.66 9.54 -3.51
CA VAL A 37 -8.04 10.59 -2.57
C VAL A 37 -6.77 11.14 -1.94
N ALA A 38 -6.34 12.32 -2.37
CA ALA A 38 -5.25 13.04 -1.74
C ALA A 38 -5.62 13.33 -0.28
N LEU A 39 -5.04 12.58 0.66
CA LEU A 39 -5.11 12.94 2.07
C LEU A 39 -4.38 14.27 2.22
N THR A 40 -5.11 15.30 2.67
CA THR A 40 -4.52 16.57 3.05
C THR A 40 -3.50 16.30 4.15
N HIS A 41 -2.21 16.29 3.79
CA HIS A 41 -1.14 16.23 4.76
C HIS A 41 -1.26 17.48 5.63
N GLY A 42 -1.82 17.31 6.83
CA GLY A 42 -2.00 18.39 7.79
C GLY A 42 -0.67 19.13 7.97
N THR A 43 -0.72 20.44 7.91
CA THR A 43 0.42 21.38 8.04
C THR A 43 1.03 21.39 9.46
N GLY A 44 0.90 20.30 10.22
CA GLY A 44 1.20 20.22 11.64
C GLY A 44 2.66 20.09 12.04
N ARG A 45 3.62 19.93 11.09
CA ARG A 45 5.04 19.72 11.45
C ARG A 45 5.99 20.88 11.21
N ARG A 46 5.60 21.93 10.48
CA ARG A 46 6.51 23.07 10.18
C ARG A 46 6.32 24.32 11.03
N ALA A 47 5.19 24.47 11.71
CA ALA A 47 4.94 25.66 12.55
C ALA A 47 5.68 25.66 13.90
N THR A 48 6.07 24.49 14.41
CA THR A 48 6.70 24.37 15.75
C THR A 48 8.18 24.78 15.76
N ALA A 49 8.91 24.62 14.65
CA ALA A 49 10.33 24.97 14.57
C ALA A 49 10.57 26.49 14.63
N ALA A 50 9.78 27.28 13.89
CA ALA A 50 9.88 28.75 13.90
C ALA A 50 9.42 29.37 15.23
N ALA A 51 8.43 28.77 15.90
CA ALA A 51 8.01 29.19 17.23
C ALA A 51 9.06 28.91 18.31
N ARG A 52 9.81 27.81 18.20
CA ARG A 52 10.88 27.46 19.15
C ARG A 52 12.12 28.33 19.01
N SER A 53 12.49 28.71 17.78
CA SER A 53 13.60 29.64 17.51
C SER A 53 13.41 31.00 18.21
N ARG A 54 12.21 31.59 18.11
CA ARG A 54 11.90 32.92 18.68
C ARG A 54 11.94 32.99 20.21
N ARG A 55 11.79 31.88 20.94
CA ARG A 55 11.87 31.88 22.41
C ARG A 55 13.30 31.85 22.96
N ARG A 56 14.31 31.59 22.11
CA ARG A 56 15.67 31.32 22.58
C ARG A 56 16.60 32.53 22.59
N THR A 57 16.16 33.69 22.10
CA THR A 57 16.96 34.93 22.03
C THR A 57 16.86 35.83 23.26
N VAL A 58 16.24 35.39 24.36
CA VAL A 58 16.07 36.21 25.60
C VAL A 58 16.83 35.60 26.80
N ARG A 59 17.74 34.64 26.57
CA ARG A 59 18.69 34.18 27.60
C ARG A 59 20.11 34.34 27.07
N GLY A 60 20.60 35.57 27.17
CA GLY A 60 21.95 36.04 26.91
C GLY A 60 22.04 37.46 27.42
#